data_AF-A0A969WEU9-F1
#
_entry.id   AF-A0A969WEU9-F1
#
_cell.length_a   1.000
_cell.length_b   1.000
_cell.length_c   1.000
_cell.angle_alpha   90.00
_cell.angle_beta   90.00
_cell.angle_gamma   90.00
#
_symmetry.space_group_name_H-M   'P 1'
#
loop_
_entity.id
_entity.type
_entity.pdbx_description
1 polymer ?
#
loop_
_entity_poly.entity_id
_entity_poly.type
_entity_poly.pdbx_seq_one_letter_code
_entity_poly.pdbx_strand_id
1 'polypeptide(L)'
;KPHPAPQEIQRGMKVMSSNGREIGFVAAVIIQKETGCVTHILLGHIPVTPDYRRIPVTLVENVDEDTVYLNIIHQAVDKLAIHQPD
;
A
#
# COMPACT_ATOMS: atom_id res chain seq x y z
N LYS A 1 0.89 -29.27 -3.61
CA LYS A 1 1.64 -27.99 -3.77
C LYS A 1 1.56 -27.28 -2.43
N PRO A 2 2.67 -26.89 -1.78
CA PRO A 2 2.57 -26.08 -0.57
C PRO A 2 1.78 -24.81 -0.90
N HIS A 3 0.80 -24.47 -0.07
CA HIS A 3 0.21 -23.14 -0.11
C HIS A 3 1.34 -22.15 0.24
N PRO A 4 1.55 -21.07 -0.52
CA PRO A 4 2.43 -20.01 -0.07
C PRO A 4 1.96 -19.56 1.32
N ALA A 5 2.91 -19.34 2.23
CA ALA A 5 2.60 -18.82 3.55
C ALA A 5 1.83 -17.50 3.41
N PRO A 6 0.83 -17.22 4.26
CA PRO A 6 0.14 -15.94 4.23
C PRO A 6 1.16 -14.81 4.42
N GLN A 7 1.10 -13.81 3.55
CA GLN A 7 1.88 -12.58 3.71
C GLN A 7 1.02 -11.57 4.48
N GLU A 8 1.62 -10.97 5.52
CA GLU A 8 0.96 -9.99 6.36
C GLU A 8 1.34 -8.58 5.93
N ILE A 9 0.38 -7.66 5.93
CA ILE A 9 0.63 -6.23 5.76
C ILE A 9 0.45 -5.56 7.11
N GLN A 10 1.53 -4.97 7.62
CA GLN A 10 1.60 -4.34 8.92
C GLN A 10 1.76 -2.82 8.78
N ARG A 11 1.22 -2.08 9.76
CA ARG A 11 1.39 -0.63 9.83
C ARG A 11 2.87 -0.28 10.00
N GLY A 12 3.33 0.71 9.25
CA GLY A 12 4.72 1.18 9.28
C GLY A 12 5.65 0.47 8.30
N MET A 13 5.20 -0.59 7.61
CA MET A 13 5.99 -1.20 6.52
C MET A 13 6.33 -0.19 5.45
N LYS A 14 7.52 -0.28 4.87
CA LYS A 14 7.95 0.57 3.76
C LYS A 14 7.15 0.22 2.52
N VAL A 15 6.91 1.21 1.67
CA VAL A 15 6.32 0.99 0.36
C VAL A 15 7.31 1.42 -0.71
N MET A 16 7.63 0.48 -1.61
CA MET A 16 8.59 0.66 -2.70
C MET A 16 7.86 0.64 -4.04
N SER A 17 8.23 1.56 -4.94
CA SER A 17 7.77 1.55 -6.33
C SER A 17 8.58 0.56 -7.19
N SER A 18 8.06 0.22 -8.37
CA SER A 18 8.73 -0.72 -9.30
C SER A 18 10.07 -0.22 -9.83
N ASN A 19 10.31 1.09 -9.77
CA ASN A 19 11.61 1.69 -10.12
C ASN A 19 12.56 1.81 -8.91
N GLY A 20 12.31 1.10 -7.82
CA GLY A 20 13.21 1.00 -6.67
C GLY A 20 13.22 2.21 -5.74
N ARG A 21 12.19 3.07 -5.77
CA ARG A 21 12.10 4.25 -4.91
C ARG A 21 11.18 3.97 -3.71
N GLU A 22 11.62 4.32 -2.51
CA GLU A 22 10.74 4.39 -1.34
C GLU A 22 9.78 5.56 -1.50
N ILE A 23 8.48 5.26 -1.49
CA ILE A 23 7.42 6.25 -1.70
C ILE A 23 6.67 6.61 -0.41
N GLY A 24 6.91 5.86 0.67
CA GLY A 24 6.30 6.10 1.97
C GLY A 24 6.14 4.83 2.78
N PHE A 25 5.13 4.80 3.64
CA PHE A 25 4.84 3.69 4.54
C PHE A 25 3.35 3.30 4.56
N VAL A 26 3.06 2.08 5.01
CA VAL A 26 1.70 1.60 5.23
C VAL A 26 1.10 2.30 6.45
N ALA A 27 0.15 3.20 6.24
CA ALA A 27 -0.55 3.89 7.32
C ALA A 27 -1.71 3.04 7.88
N ALA A 28 -2.47 2.41 6.98
CA ALA A 28 -3.61 1.54 7.30
C ALA A 28 -4.04 0.73 6.06
N VAL A 29 -5.05 -0.12 6.22
CA VAL A 29 -5.75 -0.81 5.12
C VAL A 29 -7.22 -0.44 5.09
N ILE A 30 -7.81 -0.39 3.90
CA ILE A 30 -9.25 -0.18 3.70
C ILE A 30 -9.90 -1.53 3.42
N ILE A 31 -10.86 -1.88 4.27
CA ILE A 31 -11.66 -3.09 4.15
C ILE A 31 -13.02 -2.71 3.59
N GLN A 32 -13.47 -3.38 2.54
CA GLN A 32 -14.83 -3.24 2.04
C GLN A 32 -15.80 -3.90 3.03
N LYS A 33 -16.77 -3.13 3.53
CA LYS A 33 -17.66 -3.55 4.62
C LYS A 33 -18.50 -4.77 4.25
N GLU A 34 -18.93 -4.86 2.99
CA GLU A 34 -19.85 -5.90 2.52
C GLU A 34 -19.15 -7.26 2.38
N THR A 35 -17.87 -7.26 1.97
CA THR A 35 -17.12 -8.48 1.65
C THR A 35 -16.10 -8.86 2.72
N GLY A 36 -15.69 -7.90 3.56
CA GLY A 36 -14.55 -8.06 4.47
C GLY A 36 -13.20 -8.10 3.76
N CYS A 37 -13.15 -7.88 2.45
CA CYS A 37 -11.92 -7.93 1.67
C CYS A 37 -11.15 -6.61 1.78
N VAL A 38 -9.82 -6.69 1.91
CA VAL A 38 -8.95 -5.53 1.76
C VAL A 38 -8.99 -5.08 0.30
N THR A 39 -9.32 -3.81 0.07
CA THR A 39 -9.39 -3.24 -1.30
C THR A 39 -8.24 -2.27 -1.58
N HIS A 40 -7.78 -1.56 -0.56
CA HIS A 40 -6.73 -0.57 -0.70
C HIS A 40 -5.81 -0.54 0.53
N ILE A 41 -4.59 -0.09 0.31
CA ILE A 41 -3.64 0.33 1.34
C ILE A 41 -3.67 1.86 1.39
N LEU A 42 -3.66 2.43 2.59
CA LEU A 42 -3.40 3.85 2.78
C LEU A 42 -1.89 4.08 2.89
N LEU A 43 -1.34 4.76 1.89
CA LEU A 43 0.05 5.20 1.87
C LEU A 43 0.19 6.51 2.64
N GLY A 44 1.04 6.51 3.66
CA GLY A 44 1.52 7.71 4.34
C GLY A 44 2.86 8.19 3.76
N HIS A 45 3.13 9.48 3.86
CA HIS A 45 4.32 10.12 3.31
C HIS A 45 5.39 10.43 4.37
N ILE A 46 6.64 10.58 3.93
CA ILE A 46 7.76 11.08 4.74
C ILE A 46 8.26 12.38 4.08
N PRO A 47 8.25 13.54 4.77
CA PRO A 47 7.77 13.75 6.15
C PRO A 47 6.26 13.52 6.28
N VAL A 48 5.80 13.22 7.50
CA VAL A 48 4.39 12.87 7.79
C VAL A 48 3.48 14.06 7.50
N THR A 49 2.47 13.82 6.66
CA THR A 49 1.39 14.75 6.32
C THR A 49 0.03 14.13 6.68
N PRO A 50 -1.05 14.92 6.80
CA PRO A 50 -2.40 14.38 6.96
C PRO A 50 -2.95 13.74 5.68
N ASP A 51 -2.29 13.94 4.54
CA ASP A 51 -2.72 13.41 3.26
C ASP A 51 -2.30 11.95 3.11
N TYR A 52 -3.27 11.06 3.01
CA TYR A 52 -3.04 9.67 2.69
C TYR A 52 -3.44 9.38 1.26
N ARG A 53 -2.77 8.44 0.62
CA ARG A 53 -3.07 8.05 -0.75
C ARG A 53 -3.59 6.63 -0.80
N ARG A 54 -4.64 6.41 -1.60
CA ARG A 54 -5.28 5.10 -1.75
C ARG A 54 -4.56 4.28 -2.81
N ILE A 55 -3.88 3.23 -2.38
CA ILE A 55 -3.20 2.26 -3.27
C ILE A 55 -4.10 1.04 -3.41
N PRO A 56 -4.66 0.74 -4.60
CA PRO A 56 -5.38 -0.51 -4.81
C PRO A 56 -4.48 -1.73 -4.52
N VAL A 57 -5.02 -2.75 -3.84
CA VAL A 57 -4.26 -3.98 -3.57
C VAL A 57 -3.81 -4.70 -4.84
N THR A 58 -4.47 -4.45 -5.97
CA THR A 58 -4.09 -4.96 -7.30
C THR A 58 -2.76 -4.41 -7.83
N LEU A 59 -2.25 -3.32 -7.24
CA LEU A 59 -0.94 -2.76 -7.57
C LEU A 59 0.19 -3.34 -6.73
N VAL A 60 -0.13 -4.13 -5.70
CA VAL A 60 0.88 -4.83 -4.89
C VAL A 60 1.43 -5.99 -5.71
N GLU A 61 2.73 -5.95 -5.97
CA GLU A 61 3.45 -7.00 -6.67
C GLU A 61 3.91 -8.10 -5.72
N ASN A 62 4.46 -7.69 -4.57
CA ASN A 62 4.94 -8.60 -3.54
C ASN A 62 4.94 -7.92 -2.17
N VAL A 63 4.93 -8.72 -1.11
CA VAL A 63 5.15 -8.29 0.27
C VAL A 63 6.27 -9.14 0.84
N ASP A 64 7.31 -8.50 1.37
CA ASP A 64 8.38 -9.18 2.09
C ASP A 64 8.40 -8.70 3.56
N GLU A 65 9.35 -9.17 4.37
CA GLU A 65 9.38 -9.00 5.84
C GLU A 65 8.92 -7.62 6.35
N ASP A 66 9.46 -6.51 5.82
CA ASP A 66 9.15 -5.14 6.25
C ASP A 66 8.69 -4.21 5.12
N THR A 67 8.49 -4.74 3.91
CA THR A 67 8.34 -3.94 2.68
C THR A 67 7.23 -4.43 1.76
N VAL A 68 6.40 -3.50 1.30
CA VAL A 68 5.39 -3.70 0.25
C VAL A 68 5.94 -3.17 -1.08
N TYR A 69 6.01 -4.01 -2.09
CA TYR A 69 6.48 -3.65 -3.43
C TYR A 69 5.28 -3.42 -4.36
N LEU A 70 5.28 -2.29 -5.07
CA LEU A 70 4.27 -1.96 -6.06
C LEU A 70 4.78 -2.20 -7.48
N ASN A 71 3.89 -2.63 -8.37
CA ASN A 71 4.18 -2.82 -9.79
C ASN A 71 4.17 -1.52 -10.62
N ILE A 72 4.04 -0.35 -9.98
CA ILE A 72 4.03 0.97 -10.63
C ILE A 72 5.19 1.86 -10.18
N ILE A 73 5.59 2.77 -11.07
CA ILE A 73 6.60 3.79 -10.77
C ILE A 73 6.04 4.86 -9.82
N HIS A 74 6.92 5.51 -9.06
CA HIS A 74 6.53 6.54 -8.09
C HIS A 74 5.71 7.69 -8.70
N GLN A 75 6.01 8.13 -9.93
CA GLN A 75 5.25 9.20 -10.60
C GLN A 75 3.79 8.84 -10.87
N ALA A 76 3.49 7.54 -11.04
CA ALA A 76 2.13 7.06 -11.21
C ALA A 76 1.38 7.06 -9.88
N VAL A 77 2.10 6.83 -8.77
CA VAL A 77 1.54 6.92 -7.42
C VAL A 77 0.96 8.31 -7.19
N ASP A 78 1.68 9.37 -7.55
CA ASP A 78 1.25 10.77 -7.36
C ASP A 78 -0.09 11.13 -8.01
N LYS A 79 -0.57 10.31 -8.96
CA LYS A 79 -1.85 10.48 -9.67
C LYS A 79 -3.03 9.71 -9.06
N LEU A 80 -2.78 8.83 -8.09
CA LEU A 80 -3.83 8.11 -7.36
C LEU A 80 -4.74 9.05 -6.54
N ALA A 81 -5.84 8.52 -6.02
CA ALA A 81 -6.77 9.30 -5.21
C ALA A 81 -6.17 9.59 -3.82
N ILE A 82 -6.30 10.84 -3.38
CA ILE A 82 -6.10 11.21 -1.97
C ILE A 82 -7.29 10.65 -1.18
N HIS A 83 -7.01 10.06 -0.04
CA HIS A 83 -8.02 9.63 0.91
C HIS A 83 -8.61 10.85 1.60
N GLN A 84 -9.91 11.06 1.43
CA GLN A 84 -10.70 11.91 2.29
C GLN A 84 -11.42 10.99 3.29
N PRO A 85 -11.29 11.23 4.60
CA PRO A 85 -12.13 10.57 5.58
C PRO A 85 -13.58 11.00 5.34
N ASP A 86 -14.49 10.03 5.28
CA ASP A 86 -15.94 10.26 5.24
C ASP A 86 -16.45 10.90 6.55
#